data_AF-A0A7L0MAG9-F1
#
_entry.id   AF-A0A7L0MAG9-F1
#
_cell.length_a   1.000
_cell.length_b   1.000
_cell.length_c   1.000
_cell.angle_alpha   90.00
_cell.angle_beta   90.00
_cell.angle_gamma   90.00
#
_symmetry.space_group_name_H-M   'P 1'
#
loop_
_entity.id
_entity.type
_entity.pdbx_description
1 polymer ?
#
loop_
_entity_poly.entity_id
_entity_poly.type
_entity_poly.pdbx_seq_one_letter_code
_entity_poly.pdbx_strand_id
1 'polypeptide(L)'
;VCVCNATYCDTLDPVVLPAHGTYVRYESSKAGKRLERSQGSFQRSAVTPGLLLTVNVSTLYQRVKGFGGSLSDAAALNILGLSPPAQDKLLQSYFSEGGIEYNLIRLPIACSDFSTRPYSYDDVADDYELKHFKLAEEDVKMKIPLLHRASAMSQRPLLLYGSPWTAPAWMRSNGDVRGKGTLKGQAGDKYHKTWANYFIKFLDEYAKHNVTFWAVTVQNEPLGALLSPSQFPTIIFTAEQQRDFVVQDLGPALAQSSHRTQLIILDDQSTHLPHWAKVILGNATAARYVAGIGAHWYLDSIVPPRCRLEATHKLFPHHFLLYTEACSGFLTLRFSVSLGCWDRGQRYSHNILTVLNHFVSGWTDWNLALDTKGGPNWVKNYVDSPVIVDSSKDIFYKQPMFYHMGHFSKFIPEGSQRVGLQQSRRCLFCQLEHVAVLRPDGALVLVVLNR
;
A
#
# COMPACT_ATOMS: atom_id res chain seq x y z
N VAL A 1 22.45 -5.25 3.01
CA VAL A 1 21.52 -4.31 3.68
C VAL A 1 22.29 -3.10 4.17
N CYS A 2 21.61 -2.02 4.55
CA CYS A 2 22.21 -0.94 5.35
C CYS A 2 21.78 -1.10 6.81
N VAL A 3 22.74 -1.07 7.73
CA VAL A 3 22.50 -1.30 9.16
C VAL A 3 22.26 0.05 9.83
N CYS A 4 21.19 0.13 10.62
CA CYS A 4 20.85 1.27 11.45
C CYS A 4 20.66 0.84 12.89
N ASN A 5 20.93 1.74 13.83
CA ASN A 5 20.79 1.54 15.28
C ASN A 5 20.41 2.85 15.96
N ALA A 6 20.42 2.89 17.30
CA ALA A 6 20.09 4.09 18.08
C ALA A 6 20.92 5.35 17.73
N THR A 7 22.17 5.19 17.28
CA THR A 7 23.09 6.32 17.04
C THR A 7 23.29 6.66 15.57
N TYR A 8 23.07 5.71 14.66
CA TYR A 8 23.37 5.85 13.24
C TYR A 8 22.28 5.26 12.35
N CYS A 9 21.93 5.97 11.29
CA CYS A 9 21.20 5.43 10.14
C CYS A 9 21.52 6.29 8.91
N ASP A 10 21.57 5.69 7.72
CA ASP A 10 21.78 6.45 6.48
C ASP A 10 20.55 7.31 6.15
N THR A 11 20.80 8.59 5.87
CA THR A 11 19.80 9.59 5.50
C THR A 11 20.06 10.14 4.11
N LEU A 12 19.07 10.84 3.56
CA LEU A 12 19.15 11.53 2.28
C LEU A 12 19.05 13.03 2.51
N ASP A 13 19.74 13.81 1.69
CA ASP A 13 19.54 15.25 1.70
C ASP A 13 18.14 15.61 1.15
N PRO A 14 17.57 16.74 1.58
CA PRO A 14 16.38 17.34 0.97
C PRO A 14 16.47 17.40 -0.56
N VAL A 15 15.36 17.12 -1.24
CA VAL A 15 15.32 17.18 -2.70
C VAL A 15 15.23 18.63 -3.17
N VAL A 16 16.38 19.20 -3.50
CA VAL A 16 16.48 20.55 -4.09
C VAL A 16 16.44 20.48 -5.61
N LEU A 17 15.64 21.35 -6.24
CA LEU A 17 15.57 21.45 -7.70
C LEU A 17 16.91 21.91 -8.28
N PRO A 18 17.43 21.22 -9.32
CA PRO A 18 18.66 21.64 -9.99
C PRO A 18 18.49 23.00 -10.70
N ALA A 19 19.60 23.72 -10.87
CA ALA A 19 19.62 24.93 -11.68
C ALA A 19 19.21 24.63 -13.14
N HIS A 20 18.60 25.60 -13.82
CA HIS A 20 18.16 25.44 -15.20
C HIS A 20 19.31 24.97 -16.11
N GLY A 21 19.06 23.96 -16.93
CA GLY A 21 20.08 23.32 -17.77
C GLY A 21 20.91 22.23 -17.08
N THR A 22 20.60 21.89 -15.83
CA THR A 22 21.23 20.78 -15.09
C THR A 22 20.21 19.74 -14.62
N TYR A 23 20.69 18.56 -14.26
CA TYR A 23 19.89 17.47 -13.68
C TYR A 23 20.59 16.87 -12.47
N VAL A 24 19.80 16.27 -11.58
CA VAL A 24 20.27 15.45 -10.46
C VAL A 24 19.93 14.00 -10.77
N ARG A 25 20.86 13.09 -10.49
CA ARG A 25 20.68 11.64 -10.62
C ARG A 25 20.95 10.97 -9.27
N TYR A 26 20.00 10.17 -8.84
CA TYR A 26 20.15 9.27 -7.69
C TYR A 26 20.36 7.85 -8.20
N GLU A 27 21.35 7.13 -7.68
CA GLU A 27 21.73 5.80 -8.16
C GLU A 27 21.74 4.77 -7.01
N SER A 28 21.08 3.64 -7.23
CA SER A 28 21.24 2.44 -6.41
C SER A 28 21.73 1.29 -7.28
N SER A 29 22.65 0.47 -6.78
CA SER A 29 23.20 -0.66 -7.54
C SER A 29 23.40 -1.91 -6.69
N LYS A 30 23.38 -3.08 -7.36
CA LYS A 30 23.72 -4.37 -6.72
C LYS A 30 25.12 -4.35 -6.10
N ALA A 31 26.05 -3.59 -6.69
CA ALA A 31 27.42 -3.42 -6.20
C ALA A 31 27.52 -2.64 -4.89
N GLY A 32 26.49 -1.87 -4.49
CA GLY A 32 26.45 -1.26 -3.16
C GLY A 32 25.94 0.18 -3.10
N LYS A 33 25.71 0.86 -4.23
CA LYS A 33 25.19 2.24 -4.21
C LYS A 33 23.76 2.28 -3.65
N ARG A 34 23.44 3.32 -2.90
CA ARG A 34 22.14 3.48 -2.22
C ARG A 34 21.68 4.93 -2.33
N LEU A 35 20.84 5.22 -3.33
CA LEU A 35 20.36 6.57 -3.64
C LEU A 35 21.50 7.60 -3.65
N GLU A 36 22.64 7.22 -4.24
CA GLU A 36 23.83 8.06 -4.32
C GLU A 36 23.56 9.23 -5.27
N ARG A 37 23.70 10.46 -4.76
CA ARG A 37 23.42 11.68 -5.51
C ARG A 37 24.60 12.04 -6.41
N SER A 38 24.29 12.39 -7.65
CA SER A 38 25.21 12.98 -8.63
C SER A 38 24.50 14.04 -9.46
N GLN A 39 25.24 14.89 -10.17
CA GLN A 39 24.67 15.96 -11.00
C GLN A 39 25.33 15.99 -12.37
N GLY A 40 24.60 16.50 -13.36
CA GLY A 40 25.10 16.71 -14.71
C GLY A 40 24.39 17.85 -15.42
N SER A 41 24.85 18.17 -16.63
CA SER A 41 24.29 19.25 -17.46
C SER A 41 23.61 18.70 -18.71
N PHE A 42 22.50 19.31 -19.11
CA PHE A 42 21.87 19.04 -20.40
C PHE A 42 22.72 19.62 -21.54
N GLN A 43 22.76 18.90 -22.65
CA GLN A 43 23.38 19.35 -23.89
C GLN A 43 22.29 19.90 -24.81
N ARG A 44 22.57 21.00 -25.53
CA ARG A 44 21.61 21.61 -26.48
C ARG A 44 21.34 20.74 -27.71
N SER A 45 22.29 19.88 -28.07
CA SER A 45 22.16 18.96 -29.20
C SER A 45 22.88 17.66 -28.86
N ALA A 46 22.18 16.55 -29.01
CA ALA A 46 22.75 15.22 -28.85
C ALA A 46 22.59 14.46 -30.17
N VAL A 47 23.70 14.20 -30.86
CA VAL A 47 23.74 13.17 -31.89
C VAL A 47 24.19 11.89 -31.18
N THR A 48 23.24 11.06 -30.75
CA THR A 48 23.57 9.79 -30.09
C THR A 48 23.20 8.59 -30.95
N PRO A 49 24.13 7.66 -31.22
CA PRO A 49 23.82 6.38 -31.82
C PRO A 49 23.15 5.41 -30.82
N GLY A 50 22.99 5.81 -29.55
CA GLY A 50 22.38 5.01 -28.49
C GLY A 50 20.85 5.07 -28.40
N LEU A 51 20.35 4.51 -27.31
CA LEU A 51 18.93 4.57 -26.92
C LEU A 51 18.56 6.01 -26.55
N LEU A 52 17.45 6.50 -27.07
CA LEU A 52 16.90 7.82 -26.76
C LEU A 52 15.51 7.67 -26.15
N LEU A 53 15.31 8.29 -24.99
CA LEU A 53 14.02 8.42 -24.32
C LEU A 53 13.55 9.87 -24.46
N THR A 54 12.47 10.08 -25.22
CA THR A 54 11.90 11.40 -25.48
C THR A 54 10.65 11.59 -24.62
N VAL A 55 10.73 12.53 -23.68
CA VAL A 55 9.61 12.88 -22.81
C VAL A 55 8.64 13.78 -23.58
N ASN A 56 7.34 13.50 -23.47
CA ASN A 56 6.27 14.29 -24.06
C ASN A 56 5.29 14.72 -22.95
N VAL A 57 5.46 15.94 -22.45
CA VAL A 57 4.61 16.53 -21.40
C VAL A 57 3.22 16.93 -21.88
N SER A 58 2.96 16.91 -23.19
CA SER A 58 1.61 17.15 -23.75
C SER A 58 0.72 15.91 -23.69
N THR A 59 1.30 14.71 -23.53
CA THR A 59 0.54 13.48 -23.29
C THR A 59 0.44 13.24 -21.79
N LEU A 60 -0.75 13.46 -21.24
CA LEU A 60 -1.02 13.34 -19.80
C LEU A 60 -1.80 12.05 -19.49
N TYR A 61 -1.47 11.41 -18.38
CA TYR A 61 -2.16 10.24 -17.86
C TYR A 61 -2.67 10.49 -16.43
N GLN A 62 -2.70 9.46 -15.58
CA GLN A 62 -3.18 9.54 -14.21
C GLN A 62 -2.30 10.42 -13.31
N ARG A 63 -2.93 10.98 -12.27
CA ARG A 63 -2.24 11.63 -11.15
C ARG A 63 -1.88 10.58 -10.10
N VAL A 64 -0.70 10.72 -9.53
CA VAL A 64 -0.17 9.85 -8.49
C VAL A 64 -0.72 10.29 -7.14
N LYS A 65 -1.30 9.35 -6.40
CA LYS A 65 -1.72 9.47 -5.01
C LYS A 65 -0.57 9.26 -4.04
N GLY A 66 0.33 8.33 -4.35
CA GLY A 66 1.57 8.19 -3.61
C GLY A 66 1.99 6.76 -3.35
N PHE A 67 2.84 6.62 -2.32
CA PHE A 67 3.55 5.39 -2.00
C PHE A 67 3.64 5.21 -0.48
N GLY A 68 3.61 3.96 -0.04
CA GLY A 68 3.48 3.69 1.38
C GLY A 68 3.73 2.25 1.80
N GLY A 69 3.31 1.96 3.03
CA GLY A 69 3.29 0.63 3.61
C GLY A 69 2.13 0.47 4.60
N SER A 70 1.97 -0.73 5.14
CA SER A 70 0.98 -1.07 6.15
C SER A 70 1.56 -1.07 7.57
N LEU A 71 0.87 -0.37 8.48
CA LEU A 71 1.12 -0.42 9.91
C LEU A 71 0.25 -1.50 10.56
N SER A 72 0.65 -2.76 10.38
CA SER A 72 0.09 -3.91 11.07
C SER A 72 0.52 -3.97 12.53
N ASP A 73 -0.10 -4.85 13.33
CA ASP A 73 0.34 -5.09 14.71
C ASP A 73 1.77 -5.61 14.74
N ALA A 74 2.14 -6.51 13.81
CA ALA A 74 3.50 -7.00 13.67
C ALA A 74 4.50 -5.87 13.39
N ALA A 75 4.17 -4.94 12.48
CA ALA A 75 5.01 -3.79 12.21
C ALA A 75 5.15 -2.89 13.44
N ALA A 76 4.04 -2.61 14.13
CA ALA A 76 4.03 -1.79 15.32
C ALA A 76 4.86 -2.43 16.46
N LEU A 77 4.70 -3.73 16.70
CA LEU A 77 5.46 -4.50 17.70
C LEU A 77 6.97 -4.49 17.40
N ASN A 78 7.35 -4.70 16.14
CA ASN A 78 8.77 -4.69 15.77
C ASN A 78 9.39 -3.31 15.93
N ILE A 79 8.69 -2.25 15.51
CA ILE A 79 9.17 -0.87 15.72
C ILE A 79 9.33 -0.62 17.22
N LEU A 80 8.29 -0.85 18.03
CA LEU A 80 8.32 -0.61 19.47
C LEU A 80 9.29 -1.53 20.24
N GLY A 81 9.73 -2.62 19.63
CA GLY A 81 10.77 -3.51 20.17
C GLY A 81 12.20 -2.93 20.11
N LEU A 82 12.41 -1.81 19.42
CA LEU A 82 13.67 -1.05 19.41
C LEU A 82 13.72 -0.03 20.56
N SER A 83 14.89 0.49 20.87
CA SER A 83 15.05 1.65 21.75
C SER A 83 14.44 2.92 21.12
N PRO A 84 13.97 3.91 21.91
CA PRO A 84 13.34 5.11 21.36
C PRO A 84 14.15 5.85 20.28
N PRO A 85 15.48 6.03 20.40
CA PRO A 85 16.28 6.64 19.32
C PRO A 85 16.33 5.79 18.04
N ALA A 86 16.36 4.46 18.15
CA ALA A 86 16.33 3.56 17.00
C ALA A 86 14.94 3.56 16.34
N GLN A 87 13.87 3.62 17.12
CA GLN A 87 12.50 3.82 16.63
C GLN A 87 12.38 5.11 15.81
N ASP A 88 12.92 6.23 16.32
CA ASP A 88 12.88 7.51 15.63
C ASP A 88 13.61 7.45 14.29
N LYS A 89 14.80 6.83 14.22
CA LYS A 89 15.53 6.65 12.96
C LYS A 89 14.80 5.76 11.97
N LEU A 90 14.09 4.73 12.44
CA LEU A 90 13.27 3.88 11.59
C LEU A 90 12.09 4.67 11.00
N LEU A 91 11.33 5.39 11.83
CA LEU A 91 10.22 6.22 11.38
C LEU A 91 10.70 7.35 10.45
N GLN A 92 11.81 8.02 10.79
CA GLN A 92 12.44 9.03 9.94
C GLN A 92 12.82 8.47 8.58
N SER A 93 13.32 7.23 8.51
CA SER A 93 13.67 6.58 7.24
C SER A 93 12.47 6.52 6.30
N TYR A 94 11.26 6.25 6.80
CA TYR A 94 10.06 6.20 5.97
C TYR A 94 9.43 7.56 5.73
N PHE A 95 9.24 8.37 6.76
CA PHE A 95 8.30 9.50 6.71
C PHE A 95 8.96 10.88 6.64
N SER A 96 10.21 11.02 7.09
CA SER A 96 10.86 12.33 7.13
C SER A 96 11.47 12.73 5.78
N GLU A 97 11.78 14.03 5.62
CA GLU A 97 12.53 14.57 4.49
C GLU A 97 13.92 13.93 4.34
N GLY A 98 14.54 13.55 5.47
CA GLY A 98 15.79 12.79 5.50
C GLY A 98 15.65 11.32 5.07
N GLY A 99 14.41 10.85 4.85
CA GLY A 99 14.06 9.50 4.44
C GLY A 99 13.49 9.44 3.03
N ILE A 100 12.58 8.49 2.80
CA ILE A 100 11.93 8.27 1.50
C ILE A 100 10.52 8.87 1.38
N GLU A 101 10.07 9.60 2.41
CA GLU A 101 8.86 10.45 2.41
C GLU A 101 7.57 9.73 1.95
N TYR A 102 7.30 8.56 2.52
CA TYR A 102 6.03 7.86 2.40
C TYR A 102 4.86 8.76 2.79
N ASN A 103 3.78 8.68 2.03
CA ASN A 103 2.55 9.43 2.28
C ASN A 103 1.30 8.54 2.32
N LEU A 104 1.37 7.26 1.93
CA LEU A 104 0.27 6.31 2.14
C LEU A 104 0.55 5.45 3.37
N ILE A 105 -0.46 5.22 4.21
CA ILE A 105 -0.38 4.22 5.29
C ILE A 105 -1.66 3.39 5.30
N ARG A 106 -1.50 2.08 5.15
CA ARG A 106 -2.60 1.12 5.26
C ARG A 106 -2.72 0.60 6.69
N LEU A 107 -3.91 0.58 7.26
CA LEU A 107 -4.18 0.02 8.58
C LEU A 107 -5.15 -1.15 8.51
N PRO A 108 -4.83 -2.28 9.16
CA PRO A 108 -5.84 -3.24 9.57
C PRO A 108 -6.90 -2.61 10.47
N ILE A 109 -8.16 -2.84 10.11
CA ILE A 109 -9.31 -2.65 10.99
C ILE A 109 -9.43 -3.94 11.82
N ALA A 110 -8.99 -3.87 13.08
CA ALA A 110 -8.77 -4.98 14.00
C ALA A 110 -7.61 -5.90 13.56
N CYS A 111 -7.75 -7.22 13.75
CA CYS A 111 -6.66 -8.16 13.49
C CYS A 111 -6.43 -8.44 12.00
N SER A 112 -5.22 -8.91 11.68
CA SER A 112 -4.85 -9.55 10.42
C SER A 112 -4.08 -10.86 10.67
N ASP A 113 -3.56 -11.49 9.62
CA ASP A 113 -2.58 -12.56 9.79
C ASP A 113 -1.26 -12.06 10.43
N PHE A 114 -0.92 -10.79 10.25
CA PHE A 114 0.19 -10.09 10.93
C PHE A 114 -0.23 -9.47 12.28
N SER A 115 -1.11 -10.17 12.99
CA SER A 115 -1.39 -9.97 14.42
C SER A 115 -0.81 -11.13 15.25
N THR A 116 -0.78 -10.98 16.57
CA THR A 116 -0.35 -12.03 17.50
C THR A 116 -1.51 -12.90 18.00
N ARG A 117 -2.75 -12.47 17.78
CA ARG A 117 -3.98 -13.15 18.20
C ARG A 117 -5.17 -12.78 17.31
N PRO A 118 -6.23 -13.61 17.25
CA PRO A 118 -7.51 -13.21 16.69
C PRO A 118 -8.18 -12.15 17.56
N TYR A 119 -8.80 -11.14 16.96
CA TYR A 119 -9.76 -10.25 17.63
C TYR A 119 -10.57 -9.41 16.65
N SER A 120 -11.73 -8.94 17.08
CA SER A 120 -12.43 -7.81 16.47
C SER A 120 -12.57 -6.67 17.48
N TYR A 121 -13.21 -5.56 17.10
CA TYR A 121 -13.54 -4.49 18.03
C TYR A 121 -14.86 -4.71 18.77
N ASP A 122 -15.64 -5.74 18.40
CA ASP A 122 -16.95 -5.99 19.00
C ASP A 122 -17.22 -7.49 19.16
N ASP A 123 -16.49 -8.11 20.09
CA ASP A 123 -16.54 -9.57 20.33
C ASP A 123 -17.71 -10.00 21.26
N VAL A 124 -18.60 -9.08 21.67
CA VAL A 124 -19.82 -9.42 22.44
C VAL A 124 -20.92 -9.86 21.47
N ALA A 125 -21.46 -11.07 21.68
CA ALA A 125 -22.43 -11.64 20.76
C ALA A 125 -23.72 -10.82 20.66
N ASP A 126 -24.26 -10.72 19.43
CA ASP A 126 -25.54 -10.07 19.12
C ASP A 126 -25.61 -8.57 19.49
N ASP A 127 -24.48 -7.87 19.56
CA ASP A 127 -24.41 -6.43 19.80
C ASP A 127 -24.68 -5.62 18.51
N TYR A 128 -25.90 -5.71 17.98
CA TYR A 128 -26.31 -4.98 16.77
C TYR A 128 -26.24 -3.45 16.90
N GLU A 129 -26.19 -2.93 18.13
CA GLU A 129 -26.07 -1.50 18.42
C GLU A 129 -24.62 -1.04 18.62
N LEU A 130 -23.65 -1.97 18.59
CA LEU A 130 -22.22 -1.71 18.78
C LEU A 130 -21.92 -0.96 20.08
N LYS A 131 -22.60 -1.31 21.18
CA LYS A 131 -22.42 -0.73 22.52
C LYS A 131 -21.10 -1.13 23.16
N HIS A 132 -20.58 -2.30 22.82
CA HIS A 132 -19.35 -2.87 23.32
C HIS A 132 -18.17 -2.68 22.35
N PHE A 133 -18.40 -2.00 21.22
CA PHE A 133 -17.34 -1.63 20.29
C PHE A 133 -16.22 -0.88 21.02
N LYS A 134 -15.00 -1.40 20.94
CA LYS A 134 -13.82 -0.80 21.56
C LYS A 134 -12.57 -1.09 20.74
N LEU A 135 -11.77 -0.05 20.52
CA LEU A 135 -10.43 -0.22 19.97
C LEU A 135 -9.58 -1.12 20.88
N ALA A 136 -8.77 -1.98 20.28
CA ALA A 136 -7.93 -2.90 21.02
C ALA A 136 -6.69 -2.17 21.58
N GLU A 137 -5.99 -2.82 22.50
CA GLU A 137 -4.74 -2.28 23.06
C GLU A 137 -3.69 -2.08 21.97
N GLU A 138 -3.71 -2.94 20.94
CA GLU A 138 -2.88 -2.83 19.75
C GLU A 138 -3.08 -1.49 19.00
N ASP A 139 -4.30 -0.95 18.98
CA ASP A 139 -4.59 0.35 18.38
C ASP A 139 -4.12 1.49 19.29
N VAL A 140 -4.59 1.51 20.54
CA VAL A 140 -4.42 2.66 21.44
C VAL A 140 -3.01 2.80 21.99
N LYS A 141 -2.28 1.69 22.18
CA LYS A 141 -0.91 1.71 22.73
C LYS A 141 0.17 1.62 21.68
N MET A 142 -0.14 1.13 20.47
CA MET A 142 0.87 0.92 19.42
C MET A 142 0.60 1.72 18.15
N LYS A 143 -0.48 1.40 17.41
CA LYS A 143 -0.71 1.96 16.07
C LYS A 143 -0.93 3.48 16.12
N ILE A 144 -1.83 3.96 16.98
CA ILE A 144 -2.16 5.39 17.08
C ILE A 144 -0.94 6.24 17.51
N PRO A 145 -0.18 5.89 18.57
CA PRO A 145 1.04 6.63 18.92
C PRO A 145 2.08 6.66 17.81
N LEU A 146 2.28 5.55 17.08
CA LEU A 146 3.21 5.50 15.95
C LEU A 146 2.73 6.37 14.78
N LEU A 147 1.42 6.42 14.51
CA LEU A 147 0.85 7.32 13.49
C LEU A 147 1.08 8.79 13.82
N HIS A 148 0.90 9.20 15.08
CA HIS A 148 1.19 10.58 15.49
C HIS A 148 2.66 10.93 15.29
N ARG A 149 3.58 10.02 15.65
CA ARG A 149 5.02 10.21 15.41
C ARG A 149 5.35 10.29 13.93
N ALA A 150 4.81 9.39 13.11
CA ALA A 150 4.99 9.42 11.66
C ALA A 150 4.46 10.73 11.06
N SER A 151 3.27 11.18 11.47
CA SER A 151 2.69 12.44 11.01
C SER A 151 3.51 13.66 11.44
N ALA A 152 4.08 13.67 12.65
CA ALA A 152 4.91 14.76 13.14
C ALA A 152 6.27 14.85 12.42
N MET A 153 6.76 13.73 11.88
CA MET A 153 8.00 13.66 11.12
C MET A 153 7.81 13.96 9.63
N SER A 154 6.59 13.85 9.11
CA SER A 154 6.28 14.03 7.70
C SER A 154 6.01 15.49 7.35
N GLN A 155 6.66 16.00 6.31
CA GLN A 155 6.32 17.28 5.68
C GLN A 155 5.15 17.14 4.69
N ARG A 156 4.82 15.91 4.29
CA ARG A 156 3.74 15.59 3.35
C ARG A 156 2.51 15.11 4.13
N PRO A 157 1.29 15.50 3.73
CA PRO A 157 0.08 14.93 4.33
C PRO A 157 0.08 13.40 4.19
N LEU A 158 -0.21 12.70 5.29
CA LEU A 158 -0.35 11.25 5.30
C LEU A 158 -1.81 10.87 4.96
N LEU A 159 -1.99 10.07 3.91
CA LEU A 159 -3.26 9.50 3.51
C LEU A 159 -3.40 8.11 4.13
N LEU A 160 -4.19 8.04 5.19
CA LEU A 160 -4.48 6.78 5.88
C LEU A 160 -5.65 6.06 5.22
N TYR A 161 -5.56 4.74 5.06
CA TYR A 161 -6.72 3.95 4.67
C TYR A 161 -6.84 2.65 5.45
N GLY A 162 -8.08 2.32 5.83
CA GLY A 162 -8.41 1.13 6.61
C GLY A 162 -8.88 -0.02 5.71
N SER A 163 -8.51 -1.25 6.05
CA SER A 163 -9.05 -2.46 5.40
C SER A 163 -9.37 -3.50 6.47
N PRO A 164 -10.57 -4.08 6.54
CA PRO A 164 -10.88 -5.16 7.46
C PRO A 164 -10.54 -6.52 6.85
N TRP A 165 -10.01 -7.42 7.68
CA TRP A 165 -9.80 -8.81 7.29
C TRP A 165 -11.00 -9.68 7.64
N THR A 166 -11.66 -9.38 8.76
CA THR A 166 -12.80 -10.15 9.24
C THR A 166 -13.74 -9.30 10.07
N ALA A 167 -14.99 -9.73 10.18
CA ALA A 167 -16.01 -9.16 11.06
C ALA A 167 -16.05 -9.94 12.39
N PRO A 168 -16.69 -9.40 13.43
CA PRO A 168 -16.95 -10.13 14.66
C PRO A 168 -17.49 -11.54 14.43
N ALA A 169 -17.03 -12.49 15.24
CA ALA A 169 -17.37 -13.91 15.09
C ALA A 169 -18.89 -14.16 15.04
N TRP A 170 -19.66 -13.44 15.86
CA TRP A 170 -21.11 -13.58 15.94
C TRP A 170 -21.85 -13.13 14.66
N MET A 171 -21.22 -12.30 13.82
CA MET A 171 -21.74 -11.86 12.52
C MET A 171 -21.38 -12.80 11.36
N ARG A 172 -20.46 -13.75 11.59
CA ARG A 172 -19.93 -14.64 10.55
C ARG A 172 -20.66 -15.98 10.51
N SER A 173 -20.84 -16.54 9.32
CA SER A 173 -21.56 -17.81 9.13
C SER A 173 -20.91 -19.01 9.83
N ASN A 174 -19.59 -18.97 10.05
CA ASN A 174 -18.83 -20.00 10.75
C ASN A 174 -18.64 -19.73 12.25
N GLY A 175 -19.10 -18.58 12.79
CA GLY A 175 -19.01 -18.29 14.22
C GLY A 175 -17.60 -18.10 14.78
N ASP A 176 -16.59 -17.87 13.94
CA ASP A 176 -15.19 -17.67 14.33
C ASP A 176 -14.60 -16.53 13.49
N VAL A 177 -13.74 -15.70 14.08
CA VAL A 177 -12.99 -14.64 13.37
C VAL A 177 -11.96 -15.20 12.40
N ARG A 178 -11.65 -16.50 12.47
CA ARG A 178 -10.78 -17.23 11.54
C ARG A 178 -11.55 -17.99 10.48
N GLY A 179 -10.81 -18.51 9.52
CA GLY A 179 -11.27 -19.51 8.58
C GLY A 179 -12.27 -18.96 7.58
N LYS A 180 -12.83 -19.86 6.79
CA LYS A 180 -13.73 -19.52 5.69
C LYS A 180 -15.13 -19.26 6.24
N GLY A 181 -15.72 -18.14 5.84
CA GLY A 181 -17.10 -17.79 6.15
C GLY A 181 -17.50 -16.52 5.42
N THR A 182 -18.80 -16.28 5.39
CA THR A 182 -19.42 -15.05 4.86
C THR A 182 -19.99 -14.27 6.05
N LEU A 183 -20.41 -13.02 5.81
CA LEU A 183 -21.39 -12.41 6.71
C LEU A 183 -22.68 -13.25 6.70
N LYS A 184 -23.35 -13.31 7.85
CA LYS A 184 -24.68 -13.89 7.95
C LYS A 184 -25.69 -13.04 7.18
N GLY A 185 -26.71 -13.71 6.65
CA GLY A 185 -27.82 -13.07 5.97
C GLY A 185 -27.44 -12.41 4.64
N GLN A 186 -27.99 -11.24 4.34
CA GLN A 186 -27.84 -10.57 3.04
C GLN A 186 -27.85 -9.05 3.16
N ALA A 187 -27.29 -8.36 2.16
CA ALA A 187 -27.26 -6.89 2.11
C ALA A 187 -28.64 -6.27 2.39
N GLY A 188 -28.66 -5.18 3.16
CA GLY A 188 -29.86 -4.50 3.67
C GLY A 188 -30.41 -5.04 4.99
N ASP A 189 -29.93 -6.18 5.48
CA ASP A 189 -30.38 -6.78 6.74
C ASP A 189 -29.65 -6.22 7.97
N LYS A 190 -29.98 -6.75 9.16
CA LYS A 190 -29.38 -6.31 10.42
C LYS A 190 -27.88 -6.61 10.50
N TYR A 191 -27.38 -7.70 9.93
CA TYR A 191 -25.96 -8.05 10.00
C TYR A 191 -25.14 -7.11 9.10
N HIS A 192 -25.60 -6.86 7.88
CA HIS A 192 -24.90 -5.99 6.94
C HIS A 192 -24.96 -4.53 7.38
N LYS A 193 -26.11 -4.05 7.89
CA LYS A 193 -26.20 -2.71 8.50
C LYS A 193 -25.29 -2.55 9.70
N THR A 194 -25.23 -3.56 10.58
CA THR A 194 -24.30 -3.53 11.71
C THR A 194 -22.85 -3.51 11.22
N TRP A 195 -22.53 -4.27 10.17
CA TRP A 195 -21.17 -4.27 9.61
C TRP A 195 -20.81 -2.92 9.01
N ALA A 196 -21.71 -2.28 8.26
CA ALA A 196 -21.51 -0.91 7.78
C ALA A 196 -21.30 0.08 8.94
N ASN A 197 -22.10 -0.01 10.01
CA ASN A 197 -21.95 0.82 11.19
C ASN A 197 -20.64 0.55 11.96
N TYR A 198 -20.10 -0.67 11.88
CA TYR A 198 -18.80 -1.01 12.46
C TYR A 198 -17.66 -0.20 11.81
N PHE A 199 -17.72 0.03 10.49
CA PHE A 199 -16.79 0.96 9.83
C PHE A 199 -16.94 2.39 10.37
N ILE A 200 -18.17 2.87 10.54
CA ILE A 200 -18.42 4.22 11.06
C ILE A 200 -17.89 4.35 12.49
N LYS A 201 -18.15 3.36 13.36
CA LYS A 201 -17.60 3.30 14.72
C LYS A 201 -16.07 3.28 14.74
N PHE A 202 -15.45 2.52 13.84
CA PHE A 202 -13.98 2.55 13.68
C PHE A 202 -13.47 3.96 13.35
N LEU A 203 -14.10 4.64 12.39
CA LEU A 203 -13.74 6.01 12.02
C LEU A 203 -13.99 7.00 13.17
N ASP A 204 -15.12 6.87 13.88
CA ASP A 204 -15.46 7.69 15.05
C ASP A 204 -14.43 7.52 16.18
N GLU A 205 -14.08 6.29 16.54
CA GLU A 205 -13.13 6.04 17.63
C GLU A 205 -11.73 6.53 17.28
N TYR A 206 -11.23 6.30 16.05
CA TYR A 206 -9.95 6.88 15.62
C TYR A 206 -9.98 8.41 15.56
N ALA A 207 -11.10 9.02 15.19
CA ALA A 207 -11.26 10.47 15.18
C ALA A 207 -11.16 11.09 16.59
N LYS A 208 -11.59 10.39 17.65
CA LYS A 208 -11.37 10.81 19.05
C LYS A 208 -9.89 10.91 19.42
N HIS A 209 -9.04 10.19 18.70
CA HIS A 209 -7.59 10.27 18.82
C HIS A 209 -6.97 11.23 17.78
N ASN A 210 -7.75 12.08 17.12
CA ASN A 210 -7.29 12.98 16.06
C ASN A 210 -6.63 12.25 14.87
N VAL A 211 -7.09 11.04 14.56
CA VAL A 211 -6.65 10.28 13.40
C VAL A 211 -7.82 10.13 12.43
N THR A 212 -7.66 10.65 11.21
CA THR A 212 -8.70 10.60 10.17
C THR A 212 -8.26 9.76 8.98
N PHE A 213 -9.21 9.05 8.37
CA PHE A 213 -8.93 8.19 7.22
C PHE A 213 -9.34 8.85 5.90
N TRP A 214 -8.39 8.86 4.97
CA TRP A 214 -8.64 9.24 3.58
C TRP A 214 -9.58 8.24 2.90
N ALA A 215 -9.39 6.93 3.12
CA ALA A 215 -10.21 5.90 2.52
C ALA A 215 -10.44 4.69 3.43
N VAL A 216 -11.41 3.86 3.07
CA VAL A 216 -11.49 2.46 3.52
C VAL A 216 -11.68 1.55 2.31
N THR A 217 -11.20 0.32 2.42
CA THR A 217 -11.56 -0.74 1.47
C THR A 217 -12.74 -1.55 1.99
N VAL A 218 -13.55 -2.11 1.09
CA VAL A 218 -14.75 -2.86 1.51
C VAL A 218 -14.40 -4.12 2.30
N GLN A 219 -13.33 -4.83 1.90
CA GLN A 219 -12.89 -6.08 2.50
C GLN A 219 -11.51 -6.43 1.95
N ASN A 220 -10.57 -6.82 2.81
CA ASN A 220 -9.30 -7.43 2.39
C ASN A 220 -9.56 -8.81 1.76
N GLU A 221 -9.08 -9.02 0.54
CA GLU A 221 -9.07 -10.29 -0.19
C GLU A 221 -10.38 -11.10 -0.15
N PRO A 222 -11.52 -10.50 -0.58
CA PRO A 222 -12.84 -11.14 -0.56
C PRO A 222 -12.91 -12.51 -1.27
N LEU A 223 -12.15 -12.74 -2.35
CA LEU A 223 -12.05 -14.05 -2.99
C LEU A 223 -10.80 -14.81 -2.57
N GLY A 224 -9.70 -14.13 -2.23
CA GLY A 224 -8.51 -14.75 -1.66
C GLY A 224 -8.82 -15.58 -0.40
N ALA A 225 -9.87 -15.22 0.33
CA ALA A 225 -10.45 -16.00 1.43
C ALA A 225 -10.75 -17.48 1.07
N LEU A 226 -11.13 -17.78 -0.17
CA LEU A 226 -11.40 -19.16 -0.61
C LEU A 226 -10.14 -20.03 -0.70
N LEU A 227 -8.97 -19.41 -0.88
CA LEU A 227 -7.67 -20.07 -1.00
C LEU A 227 -6.82 -19.94 0.27
N SER A 228 -7.27 -19.13 1.22
CA SER A 228 -6.56 -18.87 2.47
C SER A 228 -6.55 -20.08 3.42
N PRO A 229 -5.46 -20.29 4.18
CA PRO A 229 -5.41 -21.29 5.25
C PRO A 229 -6.50 -21.08 6.30
N SER A 230 -6.92 -22.17 6.95
CA SER A 230 -8.08 -22.18 7.88
C SER A 230 -7.95 -21.27 9.10
N GLN A 231 -6.75 -20.79 9.42
CA GLN A 231 -6.51 -19.93 10.57
C GLN A 231 -6.51 -18.44 10.21
N PHE A 232 -6.56 -18.06 8.93
CA PHE A 232 -6.54 -16.65 8.53
C PHE A 232 -7.85 -15.95 8.91
N PRO A 233 -7.79 -14.68 9.32
CA PRO A 233 -8.99 -13.85 9.42
C PRO A 233 -9.43 -13.47 8.00
N THR A 234 -10.61 -13.92 7.59
CA THR A 234 -11.15 -13.66 6.25
C THR A 234 -12.66 -13.49 6.29
N ILE A 235 -13.23 -12.76 5.32
CA ILE A 235 -14.64 -12.85 4.96
C ILE A 235 -14.76 -12.95 3.45
N ILE A 236 -15.57 -13.90 3.00
CA ILE A 236 -15.85 -14.11 1.59
C ILE A 236 -16.96 -13.16 1.14
N PHE A 237 -16.72 -12.46 0.04
CA PHE A 237 -17.73 -11.79 -0.77
C PHE A 237 -17.56 -12.23 -2.23
N THR A 238 -18.66 -12.41 -2.97
CA THR A 238 -18.63 -12.33 -4.43
C THR A 238 -18.69 -10.86 -4.89
N ALA A 239 -18.46 -10.60 -6.17
CA ALA A 239 -18.56 -9.25 -6.72
C ALA A 239 -19.99 -8.68 -6.57
N GLU A 240 -21.02 -9.51 -6.71
CA GLU A 240 -22.42 -9.15 -6.52
C GLU A 240 -22.73 -8.87 -5.05
N GLN A 241 -22.25 -9.70 -4.13
CA GLN A 241 -22.43 -9.46 -2.70
C GLN A 241 -21.73 -8.16 -2.27
N GLN A 242 -20.52 -7.91 -2.78
CA GLN A 242 -19.80 -6.65 -2.51
C GLN A 242 -20.57 -5.45 -3.10
N ARG A 243 -21.09 -5.56 -4.34
CA ARG A 243 -21.96 -4.53 -4.94
C ARG A 243 -23.16 -4.23 -4.05
N ASP A 244 -23.89 -5.27 -3.64
CA ASP A 244 -25.14 -5.11 -2.91
C ASP A 244 -24.91 -4.54 -1.52
N PHE A 245 -23.83 -4.96 -0.85
CA PHE A 245 -23.40 -4.37 0.43
C PHE A 245 -23.04 -2.88 0.29
N VAL A 246 -22.32 -2.50 -0.78
CA VAL A 246 -22.02 -1.08 -1.07
C VAL A 246 -23.29 -0.28 -1.34
N VAL A 247 -24.24 -0.83 -2.09
CA VAL A 247 -25.49 -0.14 -2.46
C VAL A 247 -26.42 0.04 -1.26
N GLN A 248 -26.61 -1.01 -0.47
CA GLN A 248 -27.67 -1.06 0.54
C GLN A 248 -27.20 -0.61 1.92
N ASP A 249 -25.91 -0.75 2.23
CA ASP A 249 -25.41 -0.61 3.60
C ASP A 249 -24.22 0.35 3.70
N LEU A 250 -23.03 -0.03 3.21
CA LEU A 250 -21.78 0.70 3.48
C LEU A 250 -21.72 2.07 2.79
N GLY A 251 -22.14 2.15 1.53
CA GLY A 251 -22.19 3.41 0.79
C GLY A 251 -23.09 4.45 1.47
N PRO A 252 -24.38 4.12 1.74
CA PRO A 252 -25.28 4.99 2.48
C PRO A 252 -24.77 5.35 3.89
N ALA A 253 -24.20 4.41 4.64
CA ALA A 253 -23.68 4.66 5.98
C ALA A 253 -22.52 5.67 5.97
N LEU A 254 -21.56 5.51 5.05
CA LEU A 254 -20.46 6.47 4.88
C LEU A 254 -20.97 7.86 4.47
N ALA A 255 -21.91 7.92 3.51
CA ALA A 255 -22.46 9.18 3.02
C ALA A 255 -23.29 9.95 4.07
N GLN A 256 -23.89 9.26 5.02
CA GLN A 256 -24.64 9.86 6.14
C GLN A 256 -23.75 10.20 7.34
N SER A 257 -22.55 9.63 7.41
CA SER A 257 -21.58 9.94 8.47
C SER A 257 -20.96 11.33 8.28
N SER A 258 -20.31 11.85 9.33
CA SER A 258 -19.54 13.09 9.25
C SER A 258 -18.18 12.92 8.55
N HIS A 259 -17.79 11.68 8.23
CA HIS A 259 -16.49 11.37 7.64
C HIS A 259 -16.49 11.59 6.13
N ARG A 260 -15.44 12.23 5.60
CA ARG A 260 -15.24 12.42 4.15
C ARG A 260 -14.47 11.27 3.49
N THR A 261 -14.49 10.11 4.13
CA THR A 261 -13.70 8.92 3.78
C THR A 261 -14.18 8.34 2.46
N GLN A 262 -13.22 8.10 1.56
CA GLN A 262 -13.46 7.51 0.25
C GLN A 262 -13.63 5.99 0.37
N LEU A 263 -14.40 5.39 -0.55
CA LEU A 263 -14.58 3.94 -0.59
C LEU A 263 -13.80 3.31 -1.74
N ILE A 264 -13.04 2.25 -1.43
CA ILE A 264 -12.26 1.47 -2.38
C ILE A 264 -12.83 0.04 -2.45
N ILE A 265 -13.13 -0.43 -3.65
CA ILE A 265 -13.64 -1.80 -3.89
C ILE A 265 -12.52 -2.77 -4.28
N LEU A 266 -12.87 -4.05 -4.41
CA LEU A 266 -11.95 -5.17 -4.69
C LEU A 266 -11.00 -5.45 -3.53
N ASP A 267 -9.87 -4.72 -3.42
CA ASP A 267 -8.80 -4.97 -2.43
C ASP A 267 -8.34 -6.44 -2.40
N ASP A 268 -8.12 -6.98 -3.61
CA ASP A 268 -7.74 -8.37 -3.88
C ASP A 268 -6.89 -8.43 -5.16
N GLN A 269 -6.50 -9.63 -5.59
CA GLN A 269 -5.65 -9.86 -6.75
C GLN A 269 -6.16 -9.13 -8.00
N SER A 270 -5.25 -8.44 -8.68
CA SER A 270 -5.54 -7.71 -9.91
C SER A 270 -6.13 -8.60 -11.03
N THR A 271 -5.99 -9.92 -10.93
CA THR A 271 -6.56 -10.92 -11.84
C THR A 271 -8.08 -10.97 -11.85
N HIS A 272 -8.75 -10.44 -10.81
CA HIS A 272 -10.20 -10.31 -10.78
C HIS A 272 -10.71 -9.14 -11.66
N LEU A 273 -9.80 -8.30 -12.16
CA LEU A 273 -10.11 -7.22 -13.09
C LEU A 273 -10.07 -7.69 -14.56
N PRO A 274 -10.97 -7.19 -15.42
CA PRO A 274 -11.93 -6.10 -15.17
C PRO A 274 -13.30 -6.57 -14.64
N HIS A 275 -13.51 -7.88 -14.43
CA HIS A 275 -14.83 -8.43 -14.12
C HIS A 275 -15.42 -7.84 -12.83
N TRP A 276 -14.65 -7.79 -11.75
CA TRP A 276 -15.11 -7.24 -10.47
C TRP A 276 -15.58 -5.79 -10.59
N ALA A 277 -14.80 -4.96 -11.28
CA ALA A 277 -15.15 -3.58 -11.57
C ALA A 277 -16.43 -3.47 -12.41
N LYS A 278 -16.61 -4.33 -13.42
CA LYS A 278 -17.85 -4.36 -14.22
C LYS A 278 -19.09 -4.65 -13.39
N VAL A 279 -19.02 -5.63 -12.49
CA VAL A 279 -20.17 -6.02 -11.65
C VAL A 279 -20.58 -4.89 -10.72
N ILE A 280 -19.61 -4.24 -10.07
CA ILE A 280 -19.89 -3.19 -9.09
C ILE A 280 -20.16 -1.85 -9.77
N LEU A 281 -19.23 -1.35 -10.59
CA LEU A 281 -19.32 -0.03 -11.21
C LEU A 281 -20.30 0.02 -12.39
N GLY A 282 -20.72 -1.14 -12.92
CA GLY A 282 -21.84 -1.22 -13.85
C GLY A 282 -23.19 -0.88 -13.20
N ASN A 283 -23.28 -0.91 -11.87
CA ASN A 283 -24.43 -0.41 -11.12
C ASN A 283 -24.23 1.06 -10.76
N ALA A 284 -25.10 1.93 -11.29
CA ALA A 284 -24.97 3.38 -11.11
C ALA A 284 -25.05 3.85 -9.64
N THR A 285 -25.78 3.14 -8.78
CA THR A 285 -25.85 3.48 -7.35
C THR A 285 -24.56 3.14 -6.64
N ALA A 286 -24.00 1.95 -6.89
CA ALA A 286 -22.71 1.56 -6.34
C ALA A 286 -21.59 2.51 -6.83
N ALA A 287 -21.56 2.80 -8.13
CA ALA A 287 -20.54 3.64 -8.75
C ALA A 287 -20.44 5.06 -8.16
N ARG A 288 -21.54 5.59 -7.60
CA ARG A 288 -21.57 6.91 -6.92
C ARG A 288 -20.85 6.91 -5.57
N TYR A 289 -20.83 5.78 -4.88
CA TYR A 289 -20.15 5.65 -3.59
C TYR A 289 -18.68 5.28 -3.74
N VAL A 290 -18.31 4.63 -4.83
CA VAL A 290 -16.95 4.11 -5.04
C VAL A 290 -16.06 5.17 -5.65
N ALA A 291 -14.91 5.42 -5.02
CA ALA A 291 -13.90 6.35 -5.49
C ALA A 291 -12.79 5.65 -6.32
N GLY A 292 -12.47 4.41 -5.97
CA GLY A 292 -11.38 3.68 -6.62
C GLY A 292 -11.43 2.18 -6.40
N ILE A 293 -10.45 1.49 -6.99
CA ILE A 293 -10.34 0.04 -7.01
C ILE A 293 -8.97 -0.33 -6.44
N GLY A 294 -8.96 -1.13 -5.37
CA GLY A 294 -7.75 -1.68 -4.75
C GLY A 294 -7.35 -2.97 -5.45
N ALA A 295 -6.05 -3.18 -5.66
CA ALA A 295 -5.52 -4.38 -6.29
C ALA A 295 -4.25 -4.89 -5.58
N HIS A 296 -4.10 -6.21 -5.51
CA HIS A 296 -2.94 -6.90 -4.95
C HIS A 296 -2.10 -7.54 -6.07
N TRP A 297 -0.80 -7.71 -5.82
CA TRP A 297 0.19 -8.06 -6.86
C TRP A 297 0.51 -9.56 -7.02
N TYR A 298 0.04 -10.43 -6.13
CA TYR A 298 0.62 -11.78 -5.94
C TYR A 298 0.41 -12.71 -7.14
N LEU A 299 -0.63 -12.44 -7.94
CA LEU A 299 -0.97 -13.20 -9.15
C LEU A 299 -0.74 -12.41 -10.46
N ASP A 300 0.03 -11.32 -10.41
CA ASP A 300 0.24 -10.44 -11.58
C ASP A 300 0.86 -11.15 -12.79
N SER A 301 1.60 -12.24 -12.58
CA SER A 301 2.21 -13.01 -13.66
C SER A 301 1.21 -13.84 -14.48
N ILE A 302 -0.01 -14.07 -13.98
CA ILE A 302 -1.00 -14.95 -14.63
C ILE A 302 -1.64 -14.26 -15.84
N VAL A 303 -1.97 -12.99 -15.71
CA VAL A 303 -2.68 -12.23 -16.75
C VAL A 303 -1.87 -10.97 -17.06
N PRO A 304 -1.69 -10.53 -18.31
CA PRO A 304 -0.99 -9.28 -18.59
C PRO A 304 -1.73 -8.03 -18.07
N PRO A 305 -1.03 -6.95 -17.66
CA PRO A 305 -1.66 -5.76 -17.10
C PRO A 305 -2.59 -5.03 -18.09
N ARG A 306 -2.37 -5.17 -19.41
CA ARG A 306 -3.27 -4.62 -20.43
C ARG A 306 -4.68 -5.21 -20.37
N CYS A 307 -4.79 -6.51 -20.11
CA CYS A 307 -6.07 -7.22 -20.03
C CYS A 307 -6.82 -6.92 -18.73
N ARG A 308 -6.13 -6.43 -17.71
CA ARG A 308 -6.64 -6.16 -16.37
C ARG A 308 -6.81 -4.66 -16.11
N LEU A 309 -5.68 -3.96 -15.95
CA LEU A 309 -5.59 -2.58 -15.49
C LEU A 309 -6.02 -1.60 -16.59
N GLU A 310 -5.45 -1.71 -17.80
CA GLU A 310 -5.86 -0.82 -18.90
C GLU A 310 -7.31 -1.07 -19.31
N ALA A 311 -7.75 -2.33 -19.37
CA ALA A 311 -9.14 -2.67 -19.67
C ALA A 311 -10.10 -2.07 -18.63
N THR A 312 -9.76 -2.13 -17.34
CA THR A 312 -10.55 -1.52 -16.27
C THR A 312 -10.57 -0.01 -16.38
N HIS A 313 -9.41 0.63 -16.56
CA HIS A 313 -9.34 2.09 -16.71
C HIS A 313 -10.13 2.59 -17.93
N LYS A 314 -10.09 1.86 -19.05
CA LYS A 314 -10.88 2.22 -20.25
C LYS A 314 -12.39 2.16 -19.99
N LEU A 315 -12.85 1.23 -19.15
CA LEU A 315 -14.27 1.10 -18.82
C LEU A 315 -14.72 2.11 -17.75
N PHE A 316 -13.84 2.41 -16.78
CA PHE A 316 -14.15 3.24 -15.62
C PHE A 316 -13.04 4.28 -15.37
N PRO A 317 -12.83 5.25 -16.27
CA PRO A 317 -11.68 6.16 -16.22
C PRO A 317 -11.72 7.17 -15.07
N HIS A 318 -12.88 7.36 -14.44
CA HIS A 318 -13.07 8.28 -13.32
C HIS A 318 -12.80 7.64 -11.95
N HIS A 319 -12.57 6.33 -11.91
CA HIS A 319 -12.26 5.57 -10.69
C HIS A 319 -10.77 5.23 -10.69
N PHE A 320 -10.04 5.67 -9.67
CA PHE A 320 -8.60 5.44 -9.64
C PHE A 320 -8.29 3.97 -9.36
N LEU A 321 -7.15 3.48 -9.88
CA LEU A 321 -6.59 2.19 -9.52
C LEU A 321 -5.48 2.41 -8.48
N LEU A 322 -5.49 1.65 -7.40
CA LEU A 322 -4.48 1.70 -6.34
C LEU A 322 -3.98 0.29 -6.05
N TYR A 323 -2.66 0.09 -6.05
CA TYR A 323 -2.10 -1.14 -5.49
C TYR A 323 -2.05 -0.97 -3.96
N THR A 324 -2.97 -1.64 -3.27
CA THR A 324 -3.20 -1.52 -1.84
C THR A 324 -2.33 -2.46 -1.02
N GLU A 325 -1.77 -3.49 -1.66
CA GLU A 325 -0.87 -4.45 -1.01
C GLU A 325 0.09 -5.10 -2.00
N ALA A 326 1.33 -5.22 -1.57
CA ALA A 326 2.33 -6.09 -2.17
C ALA A 326 3.39 -6.49 -1.14
N CYS A 327 3.82 -7.76 -1.16
CA CYS A 327 4.97 -8.22 -0.40
C CYS A 327 5.80 -9.25 -1.16
N SER A 328 7.10 -9.30 -0.88
CA SER A 328 7.98 -10.41 -1.30
C SER A 328 8.13 -11.45 -0.19
N GLY A 329 8.59 -12.65 -0.54
CA GLY A 329 8.79 -13.72 0.45
C GLY A 329 7.58 -14.63 0.66
N PHE A 330 6.43 -14.30 0.09
CA PHE A 330 5.28 -15.20 -0.04
C PHE A 330 5.63 -16.43 -0.90
N LEU A 331 5.01 -17.58 -0.58
CA LEU A 331 5.14 -18.84 -1.30
C LEU A 331 6.59 -19.34 -1.51
N THR A 332 7.54 -18.95 -0.65
CA THR A 332 8.93 -19.43 -0.76
C THR A 332 9.18 -20.70 0.07
N LEU A 333 9.93 -21.65 -0.49
CA LEU A 333 10.29 -22.92 0.16
C LEU A 333 11.54 -22.84 1.06
N ARG A 334 12.24 -21.69 1.10
CA ARG A 334 13.54 -21.55 1.79
C ARG A 334 13.49 -20.61 2.98
N PHE A 335 13.28 -19.32 2.73
CA PHE A 335 13.28 -18.28 3.76
C PHE A 335 12.34 -17.13 3.38
N SER A 336 11.50 -16.74 4.33
CA SER A 336 10.61 -15.60 4.17
C SER A 336 11.40 -14.29 4.11
N VAL A 337 12.39 -14.10 4.97
CA VAL A 337 13.29 -12.92 4.96
C VAL A 337 14.60 -13.25 4.26
N SER A 338 15.05 -12.36 3.37
CA SER A 338 16.34 -12.50 2.66
C SER A 338 17.12 -11.20 2.75
N LEU A 339 18.00 -11.10 3.75
CA LEU A 339 18.78 -9.90 4.00
C LEU A 339 19.70 -9.58 2.80
N GLY A 340 19.46 -8.43 2.16
CA GLY A 340 20.27 -7.92 1.06
C GLY A 340 19.87 -8.44 -0.32
N CYS A 341 18.72 -9.10 -0.47
CA CYS A 341 18.27 -9.64 -1.76
C CYS A 341 17.95 -8.53 -2.78
N TRP A 342 18.87 -8.29 -3.72
CA TRP A 342 18.69 -7.30 -4.80
C TRP A 342 17.50 -7.63 -5.70
N ASP A 343 17.29 -8.91 -6.02
CA ASP A 343 16.21 -9.38 -6.89
C ASP A 343 14.82 -9.05 -6.32
N ARG A 344 14.64 -9.09 -4.98
CA ARG A 344 13.40 -8.65 -4.33
C ARG A 344 13.18 -7.14 -4.48
N GLY A 345 14.25 -6.35 -4.37
CA GLY A 345 14.21 -4.91 -4.70
C GLY A 345 13.82 -4.67 -6.17
N GLN A 346 14.44 -5.40 -7.10
CA GLN A 346 14.11 -5.30 -8.53
C GLN A 346 12.65 -5.63 -8.81
N ARG A 347 12.06 -6.64 -8.15
CA ARG A 347 10.63 -6.98 -8.28
C ARG A 347 9.73 -5.82 -7.86
N TYR A 348 10.06 -5.11 -6.77
CA TYR A 348 9.30 -3.93 -6.32
C TYR A 348 9.31 -2.84 -7.40
N SER A 349 10.50 -2.40 -7.83
CA SER A 349 10.59 -1.36 -8.87
C SER A 349 10.01 -1.78 -10.21
N HIS A 350 10.17 -3.05 -10.60
CA HIS A 350 9.59 -3.60 -11.83
C HIS A 350 8.07 -3.52 -11.81
N ASN A 351 7.46 -3.94 -10.70
CA ASN A 351 6.01 -3.89 -10.56
C ASN A 351 5.53 -2.43 -10.54
N ILE A 352 6.15 -1.56 -9.75
CA ILE A 352 5.78 -0.13 -9.68
C ILE A 352 5.85 0.51 -11.07
N LEU A 353 6.95 0.30 -11.82
CA LEU A 353 7.09 0.81 -13.19
C LEU A 353 6.02 0.25 -14.12
N THR A 354 5.73 -1.05 -14.01
CA THR A 354 4.68 -1.70 -14.80
C THR A 354 3.33 -1.05 -14.50
N VAL A 355 2.90 -1.02 -13.24
CA VAL A 355 1.56 -0.58 -12.89
C VAL A 355 1.34 0.93 -13.11
N LEU A 356 2.36 1.76 -12.88
CA LEU A 356 2.30 3.19 -13.23
C LEU A 356 2.15 3.40 -14.74
N ASN A 357 2.77 2.55 -15.56
CA ASN A 357 2.56 2.58 -17.01
C ASN A 357 1.17 2.08 -17.45
N HIS A 358 0.39 1.51 -16.53
CA HIS A 358 -0.96 0.99 -16.74
C HIS A 358 -2.01 1.63 -15.80
N PHE A 359 -1.94 2.96 -15.66
CA PHE A 359 -2.96 3.81 -15.01
C PHE A 359 -3.11 3.66 -13.48
N VAL A 360 -2.25 2.91 -12.82
CA VAL A 360 -2.25 2.85 -11.35
C VAL A 360 -1.73 4.16 -10.77
N SER A 361 -2.45 4.65 -9.76
CA SER A 361 -2.24 5.96 -9.13
C SER A 361 -1.38 5.87 -7.87
N GLY A 362 -1.14 4.69 -7.30
CA GLY A 362 -0.27 4.56 -6.13
C GLY A 362 0.06 3.11 -5.82
N TRP A 363 1.00 2.90 -4.91
CA TRP A 363 1.49 1.56 -4.58
C TRP A 363 1.87 1.47 -3.10
N THR A 364 1.32 0.46 -2.42
CA THR A 364 1.51 0.27 -0.98
C THR A 364 2.17 -1.08 -0.72
N ASP A 365 3.32 -1.03 -0.06
CA ASP A 365 3.97 -2.21 0.52
C ASP A 365 3.10 -2.81 1.63
N TRP A 366 3.39 -4.05 2.01
CA TRP A 366 2.77 -4.70 3.14
C TRP A 366 3.35 -4.23 4.47
N ASN A 367 3.89 -5.11 5.31
CA ASN A 367 4.36 -4.71 6.64
C ASN A 367 5.54 -3.71 6.56
N LEU A 368 5.39 -2.52 7.16
CA LEU A 368 6.46 -1.51 7.25
C LEU A 368 7.75 -2.04 7.87
N ALA A 369 7.64 -2.96 8.84
CA ALA A 369 8.77 -3.64 9.46
C ALA A 369 8.37 -5.06 9.90
N LEU A 370 9.31 -6.00 9.80
CA LEU A 370 9.18 -7.36 10.35
C LEU A 370 10.45 -7.77 11.09
N ASP A 371 10.39 -8.83 11.89
CA ASP A 371 11.59 -9.40 12.52
C ASP A 371 12.45 -10.21 11.52
N THR A 372 13.58 -10.74 11.98
CA THR A 372 14.47 -11.57 11.15
C THR A 372 13.85 -12.88 10.65
N LYS A 373 12.69 -13.30 11.17
CA LYS A 373 11.92 -14.46 10.70
C LYS A 373 10.84 -14.07 9.69
N GLY A 374 10.44 -12.80 9.65
CA GLY A 374 9.35 -12.29 8.81
C GLY A 374 8.01 -12.22 9.55
N GLY A 375 8.02 -12.07 10.87
CA GLY A 375 6.85 -11.98 11.74
C GLY A 375 6.89 -10.78 12.71
N PRO A 376 6.12 -10.83 13.82
CA PRO A 376 5.26 -11.95 14.23
C PRO A 376 4.06 -12.15 13.29
N ASN A 377 3.61 -13.40 13.17
CA ASN A 377 2.43 -13.78 12.40
C ASN A 377 1.86 -15.05 13.04
N TRP A 378 0.69 -14.96 13.67
CA TRP A 378 0.10 -16.05 14.46
C TRP A 378 -0.23 -17.30 13.64
N VAL A 379 -0.42 -17.17 12.32
CA VAL A 379 -0.65 -18.27 11.39
C VAL A 379 0.63 -18.76 10.69
N LYS A 380 1.79 -18.22 11.08
CA LYS A 380 3.13 -18.54 10.55
C LYS A 380 3.28 -18.28 9.04
N ASN A 381 2.50 -17.35 8.49
CA ASN A 381 2.60 -16.88 7.12
C ASN A 381 3.67 -15.79 6.99
N TYR A 382 4.92 -16.15 7.28
CA TYR A 382 6.01 -15.17 7.27
C TYR A 382 6.35 -14.70 5.86
N VAL A 383 6.66 -13.41 5.71
CA VAL A 383 7.08 -12.77 4.45
C VAL A 383 8.30 -11.87 4.68
N ASP A 384 8.82 -11.24 3.64
CA ASP A 384 9.88 -10.21 3.76
C ASP A 384 9.27 -8.83 3.98
N SER A 385 10.07 -7.88 4.44
CA SER A 385 9.70 -6.46 4.56
C SER A 385 10.87 -5.58 4.12
N PRO A 386 10.65 -4.37 3.58
CA PRO A 386 11.73 -3.43 3.29
C PRO A 386 12.60 -3.04 4.49
N VAL A 387 12.09 -3.20 5.73
CA VAL A 387 12.88 -3.03 6.96
C VAL A 387 12.75 -4.27 7.84
N ILE A 388 13.89 -4.82 8.24
CA ILE A 388 13.97 -5.97 9.14
C ILE A 388 14.55 -5.56 10.49
N VAL A 389 13.87 -5.85 11.59
CA VAL A 389 14.28 -5.51 12.95
C VAL A 389 14.95 -6.71 13.63
N ASP A 390 16.09 -6.44 14.29
CA ASP A 390 16.75 -7.35 15.21
C ASP A 390 16.83 -6.67 16.59
N SER A 391 15.74 -6.80 17.35
CA SER A 391 15.57 -6.15 18.65
C SER A 391 16.60 -6.63 19.69
N SER A 392 17.13 -7.84 19.54
CA SER A 392 18.18 -8.38 20.43
C SER A 392 19.48 -7.57 20.39
N LYS A 393 19.69 -6.82 19.30
CA LYS A 393 20.87 -5.98 19.08
C LYS A 393 20.52 -4.48 19.00
N ASP A 394 19.25 -4.13 19.17
CA ASP A 394 18.74 -2.77 18.96
C ASP A 394 19.12 -2.18 17.58
N ILE A 395 19.02 -3.01 16.54
CA ILE A 395 19.33 -2.62 15.16
C ILE A 395 18.18 -2.96 14.21
N PHE A 396 18.14 -2.27 13.09
CA PHE A 396 17.31 -2.62 11.95
C PHE A 396 18.09 -2.55 10.64
N TYR A 397 17.64 -3.32 9.66
CA TYR A 397 18.25 -3.46 8.35
C TYR A 397 17.34 -2.88 7.29
N LYS A 398 17.81 -1.86 6.56
CA LYS A 398 17.15 -1.38 5.34
C LYS A 398 17.52 -2.31 4.19
N GLN A 399 16.52 -2.99 3.66
CA GLN A 399 16.64 -3.95 2.56
C GLN A 399 16.78 -3.23 1.21
N PRO A 400 17.25 -3.88 0.13
CA PRO A 400 17.18 -3.30 -1.21
C PRO A 400 15.78 -2.80 -1.57
N MET A 401 14.72 -3.52 -1.18
CA MET A 401 13.32 -3.10 -1.39
C MET A 401 13.04 -1.68 -0.88
N PHE A 402 13.62 -1.27 0.26
CA PHE A 402 13.47 0.09 0.80
C PHE A 402 13.99 1.14 -0.19
N TYR A 403 15.17 0.92 -0.75
CA TYR A 403 15.78 1.87 -1.69
C TYR A 403 15.08 1.86 -3.05
N HIS A 404 14.62 0.69 -3.50
CA HIS A 404 13.80 0.58 -4.72
C HIS A 404 12.47 1.33 -4.55
N MET A 405 11.81 1.26 -3.38
CA MET A 405 10.67 2.11 -3.04
C MET A 405 11.04 3.60 -3.00
N GLY A 406 12.21 3.92 -2.45
CA GLY A 406 12.74 5.29 -2.36
C GLY A 406 12.90 6.00 -3.70
N HIS A 407 13.22 5.28 -4.77
CA HIS A 407 13.29 5.83 -6.14
C HIS A 407 11.96 6.34 -6.67
N PHE A 408 10.82 5.97 -6.06
CA PHE A 408 9.49 6.47 -6.42
C PHE A 408 8.96 7.41 -5.34
N SER A 409 8.82 6.91 -4.11
CA SER A 409 8.22 7.63 -2.99
C SER A 409 8.87 8.99 -2.72
N LYS A 410 10.21 9.06 -2.72
CA LYS A 410 10.92 10.31 -2.46
C LYS A 410 10.72 11.36 -3.55
N PHE A 411 10.72 10.91 -4.81
CA PHE A 411 10.81 11.83 -5.96
C PHE A 411 9.48 12.09 -6.64
N ILE A 412 8.45 11.29 -6.39
CA ILE A 412 7.12 11.39 -6.99
C ILE A 412 6.09 11.71 -5.89
N PRO A 413 5.99 12.99 -5.47
CA PRO A 413 4.99 13.42 -4.48
C PRO A 413 3.56 13.29 -5.01
N GLU A 414 2.58 13.31 -4.10
CA GLU A 414 1.16 13.34 -4.46
C GLU A 414 0.87 14.49 -5.45
N GLY A 415 0.00 14.21 -6.42
CA GLY A 415 -0.39 15.15 -7.47
C GLY A 415 0.53 15.13 -8.69
N SER A 416 1.68 14.46 -8.63
CA SER A 416 2.52 14.23 -9.80
C SER A 416 1.72 13.53 -10.90
N GLN A 417 1.87 13.97 -12.15
CA GLN A 417 1.12 13.43 -13.28
C GLN A 417 2.04 12.62 -14.19
N ARG A 418 1.68 11.39 -14.50
CA ARG A 418 2.45 10.60 -15.48
C ARG A 418 2.31 11.24 -16.86
N VAL A 419 3.44 11.36 -17.56
CA VAL A 419 3.52 11.94 -18.91
C VAL A 419 3.98 10.91 -19.96
N GLY A 420 3.87 11.27 -21.23
CA GLY A 420 4.36 10.46 -22.35
C GLY A 420 5.86 10.27 -22.32
N LEU A 421 6.31 9.06 -22.68
CA LEU A 421 7.72 8.73 -22.83
C LEU A 421 7.89 7.81 -24.04
N GLN A 422 8.56 8.30 -25.07
CA GLN A 422 8.79 7.60 -26.32
C GLN A 422 10.21 7.06 -26.39
N GLN A 423 10.34 5.80 -26.79
CA GLN A 423 11.63 5.14 -26.96
C GLN A 423 12.00 5.10 -28.44
N SER A 424 13.18 5.59 -28.81
CA SER A 424 13.58 5.69 -30.23
C SER A 424 13.75 4.35 -30.94
N ARG A 425 14.11 3.30 -30.19
CA ARG A 425 14.32 1.95 -30.71
C ARG A 425 14.11 0.94 -29.61
N ARG A 426 13.48 -0.19 -29.92
CA ARG A 426 13.35 -1.33 -29.01
C ARG A 426 14.74 -1.97 -28.84
N CYS A 427 15.37 -1.84 -27.68
CA CYS A 427 16.60 -2.59 -27.41
C CYS A 427 16.24 -4.05 -27.06
N LEU A 428 16.66 -5.00 -27.89
CA LEU A 428 16.41 -6.44 -27.66
C LEU A 428 17.24 -7.00 -26.48
N PHE A 429 18.38 -6.37 -26.17
CA PHE A 429 19.35 -6.80 -25.15
C PHE A 429 19.38 -5.93 -23.89
N CYS A 430 18.70 -4.78 -23.91
CA CYS A 430 18.61 -3.82 -22.81
C CYS A 430 17.13 -3.57 -22.51
N GLN A 431 16.57 -4.38 -21.62
CA GLN A 431 15.19 -4.23 -21.16
C GLN A 431 15.13 -3.16 -20.07
N LEU A 432 15.43 -1.90 -20.45
CA LEU A 432 15.22 -0.79 -19.55
C LEU A 432 13.72 -0.58 -19.34
N GLU A 433 13.33 -0.46 -18.09
CA GLU A 433 11.97 -0.14 -17.70
C GLU A 433 11.96 1.27 -17.14
N HIS A 434 10.97 2.07 -17.52
CA HIS A 434 11.00 3.49 -17.20
C HIS A 434 9.62 4.12 -17.09
N VAL A 435 9.54 5.20 -16.31
CA VAL A 435 8.36 6.07 -16.22
C VAL A 435 8.81 7.51 -16.08
N ALA A 436 8.09 8.42 -16.74
CA ALA A 436 8.27 9.85 -16.58
C ALA A 436 7.01 10.46 -15.93
N VAL A 437 7.23 11.36 -14.97
CA VAL A 437 6.16 12.09 -14.28
C VAL A 437 6.54 13.57 -14.17
N LEU A 438 5.52 14.44 -14.28
CA LEU A 438 5.61 15.86 -14.02
C LEU A 438 5.10 16.15 -12.61
N ARG A 439 5.93 16.73 -11.77
CA ARG A 439 5.59 17.10 -10.39
C ARG A 439 4.70 18.35 -10.36
N PRO A 440 3.94 18.58 -9.27
CA PRO A 440 3.16 19.80 -9.09
C PRO A 440 3.98 21.10 -9.12
N ASP A 441 5.26 21.03 -8.74
CA ASP A 441 6.21 22.15 -8.79
C ASP A 441 6.84 22.37 -10.18
N GLY A 442 6.40 21.60 -11.19
CA GLY A 442 6.88 21.71 -12.57
C GLY A 442 8.14 20.91 -12.87
N ALA A 443 8.76 20.25 -11.89
CA ALA A 443 9.95 19.43 -12.15
C ALA A 443 9.59 18.09 -12.81
N LEU A 444 10.44 17.63 -13.72
CA LEU A 444 10.30 16.32 -14.35
C LEU A 444 11.12 15.28 -13.59
N VAL A 445 10.51 14.12 -13.34
CA VAL A 445 11.18 12.95 -12.76
C VAL A 445 11.10 11.78 -13.74
N LEU A 446 12.26 11.18 -13.99
CA LEU A 446 12.41 9.97 -14.80
C LEU A 446 13.03 8.89 -13.92
N VAL A 447 12.30 7.78 -13.73
CA VAL A 447 12.84 6.58 -13.07
C VAL A 447 13.21 5.57 -14.14
N VAL A 448 14.40 4.98 -14.04
CA VAL A 448 14.89 3.95 -14.96
C VAL A 448 15.41 2.76 -14.15
N LEU A 449 14.93 1.57 -14.48
CA LEU A 449 15.40 0.30 -13.94
C LEU A 449 16.11 -0.48 -15.03
N ASN A 450 17.32 -0.96 -14.71
CA ASN A 450 18.02 -1.98 -15.48
C ASN A 450 18.07 -3.26 -14.63
N ARG A 451 17.52 -4.36 -15.15
CA ARG A 451 17.35 -5.61 -14.38
C ARG A 451 18.48 -6.59 -14.59
#